data_AF-A0A318DV38-F1
#
_entry.id   AF-A0A318DV38-F1
#
_cell.length_a   1.000
_cell.length_b   1.000
_cell.length_c   1.000
_cell.angle_alpha   90.00
_cell.angle_beta   90.00
_cell.angle_gamma   90.00
#
_symmetry.space_group_name_H-M   'P 1'
#
loop_
_entity.id
_entity.type
_entity.pdbx_description
1 polymer ?
#
loop_
_entity_poly.entity_id
_entity_poly.type
_entity_poly.pdbx_seq_one_letter_code
_entity_poly.pdbx_strand_id
1 'polypeptide(L)' 'MQVCIDSQSMDQLNELQVAVKALREAGWTELQIANEVGCNQSTINRVKAGKHAVSYNTGVAILQLVGTPPPTARAEAS' A
#
# COMPACT_ATOMS: atom_id res chain seq x y z
N MET A 1 -2.76 5.56 37.37
CA MET A 1 -2.92 6.66 36.40
C MET A 1 -2.64 6.10 35.02
N GLN A 2 -3.70 5.75 34.28
CA GLN A 2 -3.59 5.24 32.92
C GLN A 2 -3.37 6.45 32.00
N VAL A 3 -2.23 6.50 31.33
CA VAL A 3 -1.98 7.50 30.27
C VAL A 3 -2.82 7.13 29.06
N CYS A 4 -3.84 7.94 28.78
CA CYS A 4 -4.58 7.90 27.51
C CYS A 4 -3.65 8.46 26.43
N ILE A 5 -2.91 7.57 25.76
CA ILE A 5 -2.14 7.95 24.58
C ILE A 5 -3.15 8.07 23.45
N ASP A 6 -3.50 9.30 23.10
CA ASP A 6 -4.25 9.63 21.89
C ASP A 6 -3.34 9.37 20.69
N SER A 7 -3.24 8.09 20.29
CA SER A 7 -2.40 7.62 19.18
C SER A 7 -2.94 8.00 17.79
N GLN A 8 -4.04 8.77 17.69
CA GLN A 8 -4.78 8.92 16.44
C GLN A 8 -4.17 9.94 15.46
N SER A 9 -3.25 10.79 15.90
CA SER A 9 -2.76 11.92 15.10
C SER A 9 -1.48 11.64 14.29
N MET A 10 -0.94 10.41 14.34
CA MET A 10 0.31 10.01 13.66
C MET A 10 0.14 8.83 12.68
N ASP A 11 -1.10 8.44 12.39
CA ASP A 11 -1.42 7.17 11.69
C ASP A 11 -1.76 7.34 10.19
N GLN A 12 -2.28 8.48 9.73
CA GLN A 12 -2.72 8.60 8.32
C GLN A 12 -1.61 8.56 7.27
N LEU A 13 -0.38 8.98 7.60
CA LEU A 13 0.78 8.82 6.71
C LEU A 13 1.39 7.42 6.78
N ASN A 14 0.96 6.60 7.74
CA ASN A 14 1.44 5.26 8.02
C ASN A 14 0.59 4.19 7.32
N GLU A 15 -0.73 4.37 7.21
CA GLU A 15 -1.66 3.36 6.66
C GLU A 15 -1.29 2.91 5.23
N LEU A 16 -0.95 3.84 4.34
CA LEU A 16 -0.53 3.51 2.97
C LEU A 16 0.82 2.78 2.92
N GLN A 17 1.74 3.12 3.82
CA GLN A 17 3.03 2.44 3.92
C GLN A 17 2.85 1.03 4.47
N VAL A 18 1.98 0.86 5.46
CA VAL A 18 1.59 -0.44 6.02
C VAL A 18 0.92 -1.30 4.94
N ALA A 19 0.04 -0.73 4.13
CA ALA A 19 -0.61 -1.42 3.02
C ALA A 19 0.41 -1.90 1.96
N VAL A 20 1.32 -1.03 1.51
CA VAL A 20 2.38 -1.39 0.56
C VAL A 20 3.29 -2.47 1.15
N LYS A 21 3.60 -2.40 2.45
CA LYS A 21 4.39 -3.43 3.14
C LYS A 21 3.66 -4.77 3.18
N ALA A 22 2.38 -4.78 3.55
CA ALA A 22 1.55 -5.99 3.60
C ALA A 22 1.45 -6.66 2.22
N LEU A 23 1.28 -5.86 1.16
CA LEU A 23 1.29 -6.37 -0.22
C LEU A 23 2.62 -7.04 -0.56
N ARG A 24 3.77 -6.45 -0.18
CA ARG A 24 5.08 -7.08 -0.38
C ARG A 24 5.25 -8.37 0.39
N GLU A 25 4.78 -8.43 1.63
CA GLU A 25 4.79 -9.65 2.44
C GLU A 25 3.91 -10.75 1.83
N ALA A 26 2.83 -10.35 1.14
CA ALA A 26 2.00 -11.24 0.32
C ALA A 26 2.60 -11.59 -1.06
N GLY A 27 3.83 -11.16 -1.36
CA GLY A 27 4.54 -11.50 -2.60
C GLY A 27 4.32 -10.52 -3.76
N TRP A 28 3.65 -9.39 -3.54
CA TRP A 28 3.54 -8.36 -4.55
C TRP A 28 4.86 -7.60 -4.76
N THR A 29 5.15 -7.26 -6.00
CA THR A 29 6.22 -6.34 -6.38
C THR A 29 5.68 -4.92 -6.54
N GLU A 30 6.51 -3.89 -6.34
CA GLU A 30 6.09 -2.50 -6.53
C GLU A 30 5.59 -2.22 -7.95
N LEU A 31 6.13 -2.93 -8.95
CA LEU A 31 5.68 -2.82 -10.35
C LEU A 31 4.27 -3.40 -10.54
N GLN A 32 3.96 -4.53 -9.91
CA GLN A 32 2.62 -5.13 -9.97
C GLN A 32 1.59 -4.23 -9.28
N ILE A 33 1.92 -3.72 -8.09
CA ILE A 33 1.05 -2.77 -7.37
C ILE A 33 0.80 -1.55 -8.26
N ALA A 34 1.87 -0.99 -8.85
CA ALA A 34 1.79 0.18 -9.72
C ALA A 34 0.92 -0.08 -10.96
N ASN A 35 1.09 -1.22 -11.64
CA ASN A 35 0.27 -1.60 -12.78
C ASN A 35 -1.21 -1.70 -12.38
N GLU A 36 -1.49 -2.32 -11.24
CA GLU A 36 -2.87 -2.60 -10.83
C GLU A 36 -3.63 -1.36 -10.34
N VAL A 37 -2.91 -0.39 -9.77
CA VAL A 37 -3.49 0.92 -9.44
C VAL A 37 -3.39 1.94 -10.58
N GLY A 38 -2.81 1.56 -11.72
CA GLY A 38 -2.63 2.43 -12.88
C GLY A 38 -1.69 3.61 -12.65
N CYS A 39 -0.63 3.43 -11.86
CA CYS A 39 0.38 4.47 -11.60
C CYS A 39 1.79 4.01 -11.96
N ASN A 40 2.75 4.93 -11.89
CA ASN A 40 4.17 4.60 -12.12
C ASN A 40 4.77 3.93 -10.88
N GLN A 41 5.70 2.98 -11.08
CA GLN A 41 6.46 2.33 -10.00
C GLN A 41 7.16 3.36 -9.08
N SER A 42 7.68 4.45 -9.64
CA SER A 42 8.31 5.55 -8.89
C SER A 42 7.36 6.21 -7.89
N THR A 43 6.04 6.16 -8.12
CA THR A 43 5.03 6.64 -7.19
C THR A 43 4.93 5.72 -5.98
N ILE A 44 4.90 4.39 -6.17
CA ILE A 44 4.90 3.41 -5.08
C ILE A 44 6.19 3.50 -4.25
N ASN A 45 7.35 3.68 -4.90
CA ASN A 45 8.62 3.88 -4.19
C ASN A 45 8.62 5.14 -3.32
N ARG A 46 7.95 6.21 -3.75
CA ARG A 46 7.81 7.45 -2.95
C ARG A 46 6.85 7.29 -1.78
N VAL A 47 5.75 6.54 -1.96
CA VAL A 47 4.84 6.15 -0.88
C VAL A 47 5.60 5.36 0.17
N LYS A 48 6.35 4.33 -0.24
CA LYS A 48 7.19 3.51 0.65
C LYS A 48 8.22 4.34 1.42
N ALA A 49 8.79 5.37 0.80
CA ALA A 49 9.75 6.25 1.46
C ALA A 49 9.11 7.29 2.40
N GLY A 50 7.77 7.34 2.47
CA GLY A 50 7.03 8.37 3.22
C GLY A 50 7.22 9.78 2.67
N LYS A 51 7.69 9.92 1.43
CA LYS A 51 8.12 11.20 0.84
C LYS A 51 7.04 11.90 0.02
N HIS A 52 5.88 11.28 -0.21
CA HIS A 52 4.85 11.84 -1.08
C HIS A 52 3.44 11.40 -0.71
N ALA A 53 2.52 12.37 -0.60
CA ALA A 53 1.09 12.11 -0.58
C ALA A 53 0.65 11.73 -2.00
N VAL A 54 0.06 10.55 -2.16
CA VAL A 54 -0.56 10.14 -3.42
C VAL A 54 -1.95 10.72 -3.56
N SER A 55 -2.44 10.82 -4.79
CA SER A 55 -3.83 11.17 -5.06
C SER A 55 -4.78 10.23 -4.31
N TYR A 56 -5.89 10.76 -3.81
CA TYR A 56 -6.89 9.99 -3.05
C TYR A 56 -7.29 8.68 -3.75
N ASN A 57 -7.59 8.73 -5.06
CA ASN A 57 -7.95 7.54 -5.84
C ASN A 57 -6.86 6.47 -5.85
N THR A 58 -5.60 6.86 -5.98
CA THR A 58 -4.46 5.93 -5.93
C THR A 58 -4.31 5.34 -4.53
N GLY A 59 -4.47 6.16 -3.48
CA GLY A 59 -4.43 5.69 -2.10
C GLY A 59 -5.49 4.63 -1.83
N VAL A 60 -6.74 4.90 -2.23
CA VAL A 60 -7.87 3.96 -2.11
C VAL A 60 -7.61 2.68 -2.91
N ALA A 61 -7.11 2.78 -4.14
CA ALA A 61 -6.81 1.61 -4.96
C ALA A 61 -5.74 0.70 -4.31
N ILE A 62 -4.68 1.28 -3.73
CA ILE A 62 -3.66 0.51 -2.99
C ILE A 62 -4.29 -0.23 -1.79
N LEU A 63 -5.14 0.46 -1.03
CA LEU A 63 -5.82 -0.14 0.12
C LEU A 63 -6.76 -1.28 -0.29
N GLN A 64 -7.43 -1.17 -1.44
CA GLN A 64 -8.31 -2.21 -1.96
C GLN A 64 -7.56 -3.49 -2.40
N LEU A 65 -6.28 -3.38 -2.75
CA LEU A 65 -5.47 -4.55 -3.09
C LEU A 65 -5.07 -5.38 -1.86
N VAL A 66 -5.11 -4.80 -0.65
CA VAL A 66 -4.70 -5.51 0.57
C VAL A 66 -5.62 -6.71 0.79
N GLY A 67 -5.02 -7.89 0.93
CA GLY A 67 -5.76 -9.16 1.05
C GLY A 67 -6.05 -9.85 -0.29
N THR A 68 -5.70 -9.24 -1.43
CA THR A 68 -5.79 -9.89 -2.74
C THR A 68 -4.46 -10.60 -3.09
N PRO A 69 -4.51 -11.78 -3.76
CA PRO A 69 -3.31 -12.48 -4.18
C PRO A 69 -2.63 -11.76 -5.36
N PRO A 70 -1.28 -11.81 -5.45
CA PRO A 70 -0.56 -11.15 -6.53
C PRO A 70 -0.95 -11.69 -7.90
N PRO A 71 -0.89 -10.87 -8.97
CA PRO A 71 -1.31 -11.26 -10.31
C PRO A 71 -0.52 -12.47 -10.84
N THR A 72 0.73 -12.64 -10.43
CA THR A 72 1.51 -13.85 -10.75
C THR A 72 0.88 -15.11 -10.16
N ALA A 73 0.42 -15.07 -8.90
CA ALA A 73 -0.26 -16.21 -8.28
C ALA A 73 -1.65 -16.45 -8.90
N ARG A 74 -2.33 -15.40 -9.38
CA ARG A 74 -3.61 -15.54 -10.08
C ARG A 74 -3.46 -16.19 -11.46
N ALA A 75 -2.37 -15.90 -12.18
CA ALA A 75 -2.10 -16.46 -13.50
C ALA A 75 -1.82 -17.97 -13.46
N GLU A 76 -1.30 -18.49 -12.35
CA GLU A 76 -1.03 -19.93 -12.16
C GLU A 76 -2.27 -20.75 -11.75
N ALA A 77 -3.38 -20.08 -11.41
CA ALA A 77 -4.64 -20.72 -11.02
C ALA A 77 -5.64 -20.87 -12.18
N SER A 78 -5.24 -20.59 -13.43
CA SER A 78 -6.07 -20.68 -14.65
C SER A 78 -5.51 -21.66 -15.67
#